data_AF-A0A7L0JEU1-F1
#
_entry.id   AF-A0A7L0JEU1-F1
#
_cell.length_a   1.000
_cell.length_b   1.000
_cell.length_c   1.000
_cell.angle_alpha   90.00
_cell.angle_beta   90.00
_cell.angle_gamma   90.00
#
_symmetry.space_group_name_H-M   'P 1'
#
loop_
_entity.id
_entity.type
_entity.pdbx_description
1 polymer ?
#
loop_
_entity_poly.entity_id
_entity_poly.type
_entity_poly.pdbx_seq_one_letter_code
_entity_poly.pdbx_strand_id
1 'polypeptide(L)'
;PLAEFDLRDVSYRVRGPASHELELPGAGSEPGAGAGTAPGAGPVTLRFPEEREAQQWWTVLSSSLREARRGGTGTRGHGAGT
;
A
#
# COMPACT_ATOMS: atom_id res chain seq x y z
N PRO A 1 -3.64 3.84 17.35
CA PRO A 1 -4.05 2.63 16.62
C PRO A 1 -3.29 2.60 15.29
N LEU A 2 -2.69 1.47 14.93
CA LEU A 2 -2.00 1.31 13.64
C LEU A 2 -3.02 0.81 12.61
N ALA A 3 -3.07 1.42 11.43
CA ALA A 3 -3.91 0.94 10.34
C ALA A 3 -3.09 -0.03 9.48
N GLU A 4 -3.55 -1.28 9.39
CA GLU A 4 -2.89 -2.34 8.63
C GLU A 4 -3.69 -2.59 7.35
N PHE A 5 -3.01 -2.56 6.21
CA PHE A 5 -3.62 -2.77 4.89
C PHE A 5 -2.91 -3.90 4.16
N ASP A 6 -3.68 -4.69 3.41
CA ASP A 6 -3.09 -5.71 2.54
C ASP A 6 -2.44 -5.02 1.33
N LEU A 7 -1.15 -5.29 1.12
CA LEU A 7 -0.38 -4.75 0.00
C LEU A 7 -1.01 -5.08 -1.37
N ARG A 8 -1.79 -6.16 -1.47
CA ARG A 8 -2.48 -6.52 -2.73
C ARG A 8 -3.53 -5.49 -3.14
N ASP A 9 -4.16 -4.86 -2.15
CA ASP A 9 -5.29 -3.95 -2.31
C ASP A 9 -4.83 -2.48 -2.37
N VAL A 10 -3.52 -2.25 -2.23
CA VAL A 10 -2.87 -0.94 -2.24
C VAL A 10 -2.31 -0.61 -3.63
N SER A 11 -2.53 0.63 -4.06
CA SER A 11 -1.95 1.17 -5.29
C SER A 11 -0.93 2.26 -4.97
N TYR A 12 0.13 2.35 -5.75
CA TYR A 12 1.21 3.31 -5.55
C TYR A 12 1.52 4.06 -6.84
N ARG A 13 1.67 5.39 -6.76
CA ARG A 13 1.92 6.25 -7.90
C ARG A 13 3.03 7.25 -7.59
N VAL A 14 4.03 7.31 -8.47
CA VAL A 14 5.10 8.31 -8.40
C VAL A 14 4.59 9.61 -9.07
N ARG A 15 4.55 10.72 -8.33
CA ARG A 15 4.14 12.04 -8.84
C ARG A 15 5.32 12.95 -9.14
N GLY A 16 6.45 12.74 -8.48
CA GLY A 16 7.69 13.47 -8.68
C GLY A 16 8.86 12.76 -7.99
N PRO A 17 10.08 13.31 -8.10
CA PRO A 17 11.30 12.66 -7.63
C PRO A 17 11.32 12.40 -6.12
N ALA A 18 10.66 13.24 -5.31
CA ALA A 18 10.53 13.06 -3.86
C ALA A 18 9.07 13.09 -3.39
N SER A 19 8.12 12.93 -4.32
CA SER A 19 6.68 13.05 -4.05
C SER A 19 5.94 11.87 -4.65
N HIS A 20 5.38 11.02 -3.80
CA HIS A 20 4.66 9.82 -4.20
C HIS A 20 3.24 9.82 -3.62
N GLU A 21 2.37 8.97 -4.14
CA GLU A 21 0.99 8.80 -3.70
C GLU A 21 0.69 7.32 -3.46
N LEU A 22 -0.05 7.03 -2.40
CA LEU A 22 -0.48 5.70 -2.00
C LEU A 22 -2.01 5.69 -1.88
N GLU A 23 -2.68 4.90 -2.69
CA GLU A 23 -4.12 4.70 -2.61
C GLU A 23 -4.41 3.45 -1.77
N LEU A 24 -5.17 3.64 -0.71
CA LEU A 24 -5.53 2.59 0.24
C LEU A 24 -6.99 2.16 0.02
N PRO A 25 -7.30 0.85 0.10
CA PRO A 25 -8.67 0.36 -0.03
C PRO A 25 -9.53 0.82 1.16
N GLY A 26 -10.79 1.21 0.90
CA GLY A 26 -11.70 1.69 1.95
C GLY A 26 -11.65 3.20 2.22
N ALA A 27 -10.86 3.96 1.45
CA ALA A 27 -10.79 5.42 1.45
C ALA A 27 -12.11 6.17 1.13
N GLY A 28 -13.22 5.46 0.86
CA GLY A 28 -14.40 6.01 0.20
C GLY A 28 -15.72 6.05 0.99
N SER A 29 -15.78 5.61 2.25
CA SER A 29 -17.06 5.62 2.99
C SER A 29 -16.87 6.07 4.44
N GLU A 30 -17.65 7.07 4.84
CA GLU A 30 -17.86 7.66 6.17
C GLU A 30 -17.09 8.95 6.52
N PRO A 31 -17.77 10.13 6.51
CA PRO A 31 -17.24 11.39 7.02
C PRO A 31 -17.53 11.52 8.52
N GLY A 32 -16.53 11.25 9.38
CA GLY A 32 -16.66 11.61 10.80
C GLY A 32 -15.81 10.81 11.79
N ALA A 33 -14.50 11.01 11.82
CA ALA A 33 -13.69 10.72 13.00
C ALA A 33 -12.48 11.66 13.03
N GLY A 34 -12.39 12.42 14.12
CA GLY A 34 -11.47 13.54 14.30
C GLY A 34 -9.98 13.15 14.36
N ALA A 35 -9.16 14.20 14.27
CA ALA A 35 -7.73 14.29 14.58
C ALA A 35 -7.03 12.99 14.98
N GLY A 36 -6.43 12.31 14.00
CA GLY A 36 -5.56 11.15 14.20
C GLY A 36 -5.85 10.04 13.19
N THR A 37 -5.45 10.26 11.92
CA THR A 37 -5.69 9.37 10.76
C THR A 37 -7.16 9.36 10.33
N ALA A 38 -7.54 10.35 9.51
CA ALA A 38 -8.94 10.65 9.20
C ALA A 38 -9.59 9.65 8.21
N PRO A 39 -10.90 9.36 8.39
CA PRO A 39 -11.71 8.53 7.49
C PRO A 39 -12.09 9.31 6.22
N GLY A 40 -12.13 8.63 5.08
CA GLY A 40 -12.33 9.25 3.76
C GLY A 40 -11.05 9.76 3.08
N ALA A 41 -9.88 9.28 3.52
CA ALA A 41 -8.61 9.74 2.97
C ALA A 41 -8.41 9.22 1.55
N GLY A 42 -8.61 10.11 0.56
CA GLY A 42 -8.11 9.92 -0.81
C GLY A 42 -6.60 9.62 -0.85
N PRO A 43 -5.97 9.62 -2.03
CA PRO A 43 -4.56 9.22 -2.19
C PRO A 43 -3.65 9.86 -1.13
N VAL A 44 -2.99 9.03 -0.33
CA VAL A 44 -2.07 9.46 0.72
C VAL A 44 -0.80 9.95 0.04
N THR A 45 -0.50 11.23 0.17
CA THR A 45 0.74 11.80 -0.39
C THR A 45 1.91 11.54 0.55
N LEU A 46 2.93 10.84 0.03
CA LEU A 46 4.20 10.60 0.69
C LEU A 46 5.23 11.61 0.18
N ARG A 47 5.85 12.34 1.10
CA ARG A 47 6.86 13.36 0.79
C ARG A 47 8.18 12.95 1.42
N PHE A 48 9.20 12.79 0.58
CA PHE A 48 10.52 12.34 1.00
C PHE A 48 11.48 13.53 1.13
N PRO A 49 12.44 13.48 2.07
CA PRO A 49 13.48 14.51 2.20
C PRO A 49 14.38 14.57 0.96
N GLU A 50 14.69 13.41 0.39
CA GLU A 50 15.56 13.26 -0.78
C GLU A 50 14.96 12.29 -1.81
N GLU A 51 15.26 12.49 -3.09
CA GLU A 51 14.89 11.58 -4.18
C GLU A 51 15.44 10.16 -3.94
N ARG A 52 16.66 10.07 -3.40
CA ARG A 52 17.31 8.78 -3.09
C ARG A 52 16.50 7.95 -2.11
N GLU A 53 15.97 8.55 -1.04
CA GLU A 53 15.11 7.86 -0.09
C GLU A 53 13.80 7.41 -0.75
N ALA A 54 13.23 8.27 -1.59
CA ALA A 54 12.02 7.98 -2.34
C ALA A 54 12.21 6.75 -3.25
N GLN A 55 13.36 6.67 -3.94
CA GLN A 55 13.73 5.54 -4.79
C GLN A 55 13.99 4.25 -3.99
N GLN A 56 14.68 4.35 -2.85
CA GLN A 56 14.93 3.21 -1.96
C GLN A 56 13.62 2.64 -1.44
N TRP A 57 12.72 3.52 -0.98
CA TRP A 57 11.38 3.15 -0.54
C TRP A 57 10.59 2.45 -1.65
N TRP A 58 10.57 3.04 -2.85
CA TRP A 58 9.88 2.46 -3.99
C TRP A 58 10.44 1.08 -4.37
N THR A 59 11.75 0.89 -4.32
CA THR A 59 12.39 -0.39 -4.62
C THR A 59 11.91 -1.49 -3.66
N VAL A 60 11.89 -1.22 -2.36
CA VAL A 60 11.41 -2.17 -1.35
C VAL A 60 9.91 -2.42 -1.54
N LEU A 61 9.12 -1.36 -1.60
CA LEU A 61 7.66 -1.45 -1.69
C LEU A 61 7.21 -2.18 -2.96
N SER A 62 7.81 -1.87 -4.11
CA SER A 62 7.46 -2.52 -5.38
C SER A 62 7.79 -4.02 -5.39
N SER A 63 8.87 -4.42 -4.72
CA SER A 63 9.19 -5.83 -4.51
C SER A 63 8.11 -6.50 -3.65
N SER A 64 7.76 -5.90 -2.51
CA SER A 64 6.71 -6.42 -1.63
C SER A 64 5.33 -6.45 -2.29
N LEU A 65 4.96 -5.43 -3.07
CA LEU A 65 3.71 -5.39 -3.85
C LEU A 65 3.67 -6.53 -4.89
N ARG A 66 4.79 -6.77 -5.58
CA ARG A 66 4.91 -7.86 -6.56
C ARG A 66 4.77 -9.21 -5.88
N GLU A 67 5.45 -9.43 -4.76
CA GLU A 67 5.39 -10.67 -4.01
C GLU A 67 4.00 -10.90 -3.40
N ALA A 68 3.37 -9.86 -2.83
CA ALA A 68 2.00 -9.94 -2.31
C ALA A 68 1.00 -10.35 -3.40
N ARG A 69 1.13 -9.79 -4.61
CA ARG A 69 0.30 -10.15 -5.77
C ARG A 69 0.60 -11.56 -6.28
N ARG A 70 1.86 -12.02 -6.18
CA ARG A 70 2.28 -13.37 -6.57
C ARG A 70 1.80 -14.44 -5.58
N GLY A 71 1.75 -14.11 -4.28
CA GLY A 71 1.32 -15.02 -3.21
C GLY A 71 -0.18 -15.34 -3.22
N GLY A 72 -0.99 -14.55 -3.91
CA GLY A 72 -2.44 -14.77 -4.04
C GLY A 72 -2.86 -16.00 -4.85
N THR A 73 -1.93 -16.66 -5.55
CA THR A 73 -2.21 -17.85 -6.38
C THR A 73 -1.60 -19.15 -5.80
N GLY A 74 -1.22 -19.15 -4.51
CA GLY A 74 -0.37 -20.22 -3.92
C GLY A 74 -1.02 -21.14 -2.88
N THR A 75 -2.31 -21.04 -2.58
CA THR A 75 -2.98 -21.92 -1.58
C THR A 75 -4.12 -22.75 -2.17
N ARG A 76 -3.86 -23.43 -3.28
CA ARG A 76 -4.70 -24.55 -3.72
C ARG A 76 -3.82 -25.66 -4.27
N GLY A 77 -3.10 -26.32 -3.36
CA GLY A 77 -2.19 -27.41 -3.69
C GLY A 77 -1.50 -28.01 -2.47
N HIS A 78 -2.23 -28.24 -1.38
CA HIS A 78 -1.78 -29.16 -0.33
C HIS A 78 -2.87 -30.19 -0.09
N GLY A 79 -2.57 -31.45 -0.38
CA GLY A 79 -3.32 -32.61 0.13
C GLY A 79 -4.35 -33.25 -0.81
N ALA A 80 -3.87 -34.13 -1.70
CA ALA A 80 -4.50 -35.42 -1.92
C ALA A 80 -3.31 -36.40 -2.04
N GLY A 81 -2.97 -37.24 -1.07
CA GLY A 81 -3.85 -37.98 -0.18
C GLY A 81 -4.27 -39.26 -0.89
N THR A 82 -3.59 -40.35 -0.50
CA THR A 82 -3.70 -41.78 -0.89
C THR A 82 -3.10 -42.18 -2.23
#